data_AF-A0A2H9LEG8-F1
#
_entry.id   AF-A0A2H9LEG8-F1
#
_cell.length_a   1.000
_cell.length_b   1.000
_cell.length_c   1.000
_cell.angle_alpha   90.00
_cell.angle_beta   90.00
_cell.angle_gamma   90.00
#
_symmetry.space_group_name_H-M   'P 1'
#
loop_
_entity.id
_entity.type
_entity.pdbx_description
1 polymer ?
#
loop_
_entity_poly.entity_id
_entity_poly.type
_entity_poly.pdbx_seq_one_letter_code
_entity_poly.pdbx_strand_id
1 'polypeptide(L)'
;MAASKNVRISRMQTKRKKSIAAFSKAAISGKSPVGRVLTHEDRLELLLRSLEKRRFKEGPDKKTSLIYIPKYTSAENYLILKLLLEDPFRTIDYIYKKTRIGTLIFYFTPAHFSYLARELSRTKKVYDFFSALSKDKYRVHHFAQGLVRKNAIESFFKPLGLKDMETVARAMGHNIGAFMDGLFYVKDSDKVQIAQSFAKALTEVETTPYTRYGKVVGSRDIPKIYPFVQYMGENSRVFARELVNNDSLGIFLSGLGKEIYWLGRGLGLKSGSFAQGILGAKNSISGLSQLAFGLKDHINSFNSGLSLMLEKPGLTTLNARKLFMDRFTTQLTGYFKKYLEKQGIDSRVISRFISGY
;
A
#
# COMPACT_ATOMS: atom_id res chain seq x y z
N MET A 1 47.65 -34.59 -8.33
CA MET A 1 46.38 -34.84 -7.61
C MET A 1 45.36 -33.67 -7.66
N ALA A 2 45.67 -32.48 -8.21
CA ALA A 2 44.72 -31.35 -8.27
C ALA A 2 43.63 -31.48 -9.37
N ALA A 3 43.92 -32.16 -10.48
CA ALA A 3 42.99 -32.28 -11.62
C ALA A 3 41.72 -33.13 -11.32
N SER A 4 41.82 -34.18 -10.51
CA SER A 4 40.67 -35.05 -10.21
C SER A 4 39.66 -34.40 -9.25
N LYS A 5 40.13 -33.53 -8.34
CA LYS A 5 39.26 -32.72 -7.47
C LYS A 5 38.42 -31.73 -8.27
N ASN A 6 39.02 -31.04 -9.25
CA ASN A 6 38.33 -30.06 -10.09
C ASN A 6 37.27 -30.69 -10.99
N VAL A 7 37.53 -31.87 -11.55
CA VAL A 7 36.53 -32.62 -12.34
C VAL A 7 35.37 -33.11 -11.47
N ARG A 8 35.64 -33.57 -10.25
CA ARG A 8 34.59 -34.03 -9.30
C ARG A 8 33.71 -32.88 -8.82
N ILE A 9 34.30 -31.71 -8.56
CA ILE A 9 33.57 -30.48 -8.20
C ILE A 9 32.70 -30.00 -9.38
N SER A 10 33.23 -29.98 -10.61
CA SER A 10 32.48 -29.63 -11.82
C SER A 10 31.29 -30.57 -12.06
N ARG A 11 31.47 -31.90 -11.97
CA ARG A 11 30.39 -32.88 -12.12
C ARG A 11 29.30 -32.74 -11.03
N MET A 12 29.68 -32.47 -9.78
CA MET A 12 28.73 -32.22 -8.70
C MET A 12 27.94 -30.93 -8.91
N GLN A 13 28.59 -29.85 -9.35
CA GLN A 13 27.92 -28.59 -9.68
C GLN A 13 26.93 -28.77 -10.84
N THR A 14 27.28 -29.56 -11.85
CA THR A 14 26.40 -29.87 -12.99
C THR A 14 25.19 -30.71 -12.60
N LYS A 15 25.36 -31.77 -11.78
CA LYS A 15 24.23 -32.56 -11.24
C LYS A 15 23.29 -31.71 -10.37
N ARG A 16 23.84 -30.83 -9.54
CA ARG A 16 23.05 -29.91 -8.70
C ARG A 16 22.28 -28.88 -9.52
N LYS A 17 22.88 -28.29 -10.56
CA LYS A 17 22.19 -27.40 -11.52
C LYS A 17 21.02 -28.09 -12.22
N LYS A 18 21.22 -29.34 -12.69
CA LYS A 18 20.15 -30.15 -13.28
C LYS A 18 18.98 -30.37 -12.31
N SER A 19 19.26 -30.59 -11.02
CA SER A 19 18.20 -30.79 -10.02
C SER A 19 17.36 -29.52 -9.76
N ILE A 20 17.98 -28.33 -9.72
CA ILE A 20 17.27 -27.05 -9.52
C ILE A 20 16.33 -26.77 -10.70
N ALA A 21 16.85 -26.91 -11.92
CA ALA A 21 16.05 -26.71 -13.14
C ALA A 21 14.89 -27.70 -13.24
N ALA A 22 15.09 -28.95 -12.79
CA ALA A 22 14.03 -29.96 -12.78
C ALA A 22 12.86 -29.60 -11.84
N PHE A 23 13.14 -29.13 -10.63
CA PHE A 23 12.08 -28.72 -9.69
C PHE A 23 11.29 -27.51 -10.20
N SER A 24 11.99 -26.48 -10.71
CA SER A 24 11.35 -25.31 -11.31
C SER A 24 10.48 -25.70 -12.52
N LYS A 25 11.00 -26.54 -13.43
CA LYS A 25 10.27 -27.00 -14.61
C LYS A 25 9.01 -27.79 -14.24
N ALA A 26 9.08 -28.68 -13.25
CA ALA A 26 7.93 -29.45 -12.78
C ALA A 26 6.86 -28.55 -12.11
N ALA A 27 7.28 -27.58 -11.30
CA ALA A 27 6.38 -26.63 -10.68
C ALA A 27 5.63 -25.76 -11.73
N ILE A 28 6.35 -25.33 -12.76
CA ILE A 28 5.81 -24.52 -13.86
C ILE A 28 4.87 -25.34 -14.75
N SER A 29 5.25 -26.56 -15.13
CA SER A 29 4.43 -27.42 -15.98
C SER A 29 3.17 -27.93 -15.29
N GLY A 30 3.16 -27.94 -13.95
CA GLY A 30 2.09 -28.57 -13.17
C GLY A 30 2.07 -30.09 -13.32
N LYS A 31 3.13 -30.70 -13.85
CA LYS A 31 3.26 -32.15 -14.04
C LYS A 31 4.57 -32.64 -13.44
N SER A 32 4.49 -33.73 -12.68
CA SER A 32 5.65 -34.46 -12.18
C SER A 32 6.45 -35.10 -13.33
N PRO A 33 7.70 -35.54 -13.09
CA PRO A 33 8.49 -36.29 -14.08
C PRO A 33 7.81 -37.58 -14.58
N VAL A 34 6.85 -38.12 -13.82
CA VAL A 34 6.08 -39.32 -14.17
C VAL A 34 4.67 -38.99 -14.70
N GLY A 35 4.42 -37.74 -15.11
CA GLY A 35 3.17 -37.33 -15.77
C GLY A 35 1.99 -37.01 -14.84
N ARG A 36 2.09 -37.31 -13.55
CA ARG A 36 1.06 -36.94 -12.55
C ARG A 36 0.83 -35.43 -12.50
N VAL A 37 -0.43 -35.00 -12.54
CA VAL A 37 -0.84 -33.60 -12.33
C VAL A 37 -0.56 -33.22 -10.87
N LEU A 38 0.17 -32.13 -10.68
CA LEU A 38 0.59 -31.64 -9.38
C LEU A 38 -0.52 -30.79 -8.74
N THR A 39 -0.71 -30.96 -7.45
CA THR A 39 -1.59 -30.09 -6.65
C THR A 39 -0.98 -28.68 -6.52
N HIS A 40 -1.79 -27.74 -6.02
CA HIS A 40 -1.33 -26.40 -5.72
C HIS A 40 -0.14 -26.39 -4.73
N GLU A 41 -0.21 -27.21 -3.68
CA GLU A 41 0.85 -27.34 -2.67
C GLU A 41 2.10 -28.00 -3.24
N ASP A 42 1.95 -29.03 -4.08
CA ASP A 42 3.11 -29.67 -4.74
C ASP A 42 3.86 -28.64 -5.59
N ARG A 43 3.14 -27.80 -6.35
CA ARG A 43 3.74 -26.76 -7.19
C ARG A 43 4.47 -25.72 -6.34
N LEU A 44 3.89 -25.28 -5.23
CA LEU A 44 4.53 -24.36 -4.28
C LEU A 44 5.78 -24.98 -3.67
N GLU A 45 5.70 -26.21 -3.19
CA GLU A 45 6.81 -26.88 -2.54
C GLU A 45 8.01 -27.04 -3.50
N LEU A 46 7.75 -27.48 -4.73
CA LEU A 46 8.80 -27.64 -5.73
C LEU A 46 9.45 -26.30 -6.12
N LEU A 47 8.64 -25.24 -6.26
CA LEU A 47 9.15 -23.90 -6.53
C LEU A 47 10.03 -23.40 -5.37
N LEU A 48 9.56 -23.52 -4.13
CA LEU A 48 10.31 -23.07 -2.96
C LEU A 48 11.59 -23.86 -2.75
N ARG A 49 11.56 -25.19 -2.92
CA ARG A 49 12.76 -26.03 -2.92
C ARG A 49 13.78 -25.61 -3.99
N SER A 50 13.31 -25.21 -5.18
CA SER A 50 14.18 -24.67 -6.24
C SER A 50 14.83 -23.35 -5.82
N LEU A 51 14.05 -22.43 -5.25
CA LEU A 51 14.52 -21.12 -4.79
C LEU A 51 15.49 -21.24 -3.62
N GLU A 52 15.18 -22.05 -2.61
CA GLU A 52 16.07 -22.28 -1.47
C GLU A 52 17.40 -22.91 -1.92
N LYS A 53 17.36 -23.90 -2.83
CA LYS A 53 18.60 -24.48 -3.39
C LYS A 53 19.45 -23.47 -4.15
N ARG A 54 18.83 -22.52 -4.87
CA ARG A 54 19.58 -21.40 -5.48
C ARG A 54 20.14 -20.46 -4.43
N ARG A 55 19.35 -20.10 -3.42
CA ARG A 55 19.80 -19.23 -2.32
C ARG A 55 21.04 -19.78 -1.62
N PHE A 56 21.08 -21.07 -1.31
CA PHE A 56 22.26 -21.71 -0.71
C PHE A 56 23.48 -21.73 -1.64
N LYS A 57 23.27 -21.69 -2.95
CA LYS A 57 24.33 -21.73 -3.96
C LYS A 57 24.89 -20.35 -4.29
N GLU A 58 24.02 -19.34 -4.29
CA GLU A 58 24.32 -17.97 -4.70
C GLU A 58 24.53 -17.02 -3.49
N GLY A 59 24.33 -17.51 -2.27
CA GLY A 59 24.49 -16.77 -1.03
C GLY A 59 25.88 -16.13 -0.85
N PRO A 60 26.00 -15.08 -0.01
CA PRO A 60 27.23 -14.33 0.13
C PRO A 60 28.28 -15.22 0.80
N ASP A 61 29.55 -14.90 0.57
CA ASP A 61 30.64 -15.36 1.41
C ASP A 61 30.31 -15.01 2.88
N LYS A 62 30.65 -15.88 3.84
CA LYS A 62 30.12 -15.96 5.23
C LYS A 62 30.10 -14.67 6.08
N LYS A 63 30.53 -13.52 5.57
CA LYS A 63 30.74 -12.25 6.28
C LYS A 63 29.56 -11.28 6.27
N THR A 64 28.54 -11.43 5.43
CA THR A 64 27.36 -10.54 5.45
C THR A 64 26.11 -11.28 5.90
N SER A 65 25.59 -10.90 7.06
CA SER A 65 24.36 -11.41 7.69
C SER A 65 23.05 -11.06 6.94
N LEU A 66 23.16 -10.57 5.70
CA LEU A 66 22.02 -10.20 4.87
C LEU A 66 21.43 -11.45 4.20
N ILE A 67 20.10 -11.59 4.30
CA ILE A 67 19.34 -12.64 3.61
C ILE A 67 19.58 -12.49 2.10
N TYR A 68 20.40 -13.37 1.52
CA TYR A 68 20.57 -13.42 0.07
C TYR A 68 19.30 -13.92 -0.62
N ILE A 69 18.97 -13.26 -1.72
CA ILE A 69 17.74 -13.44 -2.47
C ILE A 69 18.12 -13.92 -3.87
N PRO A 70 17.81 -15.17 -4.25
CA PRO A 70 18.12 -15.66 -5.58
C PRO A 70 17.26 -14.93 -6.63
N LYS A 71 17.83 -14.71 -7.81
CA LYS A 71 17.08 -14.12 -8.92
C LYS A 71 16.00 -15.09 -9.41
N TYR A 72 14.76 -14.58 -9.49
CA TYR A 72 13.61 -15.28 -10.05
C TYR A 72 13.69 -15.24 -11.57
N THR A 73 13.38 -16.36 -12.23
CA THR A 73 13.13 -16.35 -13.67
C THR A 73 11.74 -15.79 -13.95
N SER A 74 11.50 -15.27 -15.17
CA SER A 74 10.17 -14.78 -15.55
C SER A 74 9.09 -15.85 -15.39
N ALA A 75 9.38 -17.09 -15.77
CA ALA A 75 8.44 -18.21 -15.65
C ALA A 75 8.08 -18.52 -14.17
N GLU A 76 9.03 -18.37 -13.25
CA GLU A 76 8.78 -18.55 -11.82
C GLU A 76 7.94 -17.42 -11.25
N ASN A 77 8.17 -16.17 -11.66
CA ASN A 77 7.30 -15.05 -11.28
C ASN A 77 5.86 -15.27 -11.76
N TYR A 78 5.67 -15.68 -13.03
CA TYR A 78 4.34 -16.02 -13.55
C TYR A 78 3.70 -17.20 -12.82
N LEU A 79 4.48 -18.20 -12.40
CA LEU A 79 3.96 -19.28 -11.58
C LEU A 79 3.46 -18.77 -10.23
N ILE A 80 4.22 -17.93 -9.53
CA ILE A 80 3.80 -17.34 -8.25
C ILE A 80 2.52 -16.51 -8.44
N LEU A 81 2.47 -15.67 -9.48
CA LEU A 81 1.27 -14.91 -9.82
C LEU A 81 0.06 -15.82 -10.03
N LYS A 82 0.23 -16.90 -10.80
CA LYS A 82 -0.85 -17.87 -11.05
C LYS A 82 -1.31 -18.53 -9.75
N LEU A 83 -0.40 -18.95 -8.88
CA LEU A 83 -0.72 -19.55 -7.59
C LEU A 83 -1.44 -18.55 -6.67
N LEU A 84 -0.95 -17.30 -6.59
CA LEU A 84 -1.62 -16.21 -5.84
C LEU A 84 -3.05 -15.95 -6.34
N LEU A 85 -3.30 -16.05 -7.64
CA LEU A 85 -4.62 -15.86 -8.24
C LEU A 85 -5.52 -17.10 -8.08
N GLU A 86 -4.96 -18.31 -8.04
CA GLU A 86 -5.69 -19.55 -7.78
C GLU A 86 -6.22 -19.56 -6.33
N ASP A 87 -5.32 -19.45 -5.35
CA ASP A 87 -5.61 -19.47 -3.91
C ASP A 87 -4.63 -18.56 -3.14
N PRO A 88 -4.99 -17.28 -2.90
CA PRO A 88 -4.14 -16.33 -2.19
C PRO A 88 -3.82 -16.79 -0.77
N PHE A 89 -4.80 -17.38 -0.07
CA PHE A 89 -4.64 -17.79 1.32
C PHE A 89 -3.63 -18.91 1.45
N ARG A 90 -3.79 -19.99 0.68
CA ARG A 90 -2.85 -21.11 0.72
C ARG A 90 -1.47 -20.69 0.23
N THR A 91 -1.39 -19.92 -0.85
CA THR A 91 -0.10 -19.45 -1.38
C THR A 91 0.67 -18.64 -0.35
N ILE A 92 0.06 -17.58 0.19
CA ILE A 92 0.73 -16.68 1.13
C ILE A 92 1.05 -17.44 2.43
N ASP A 93 0.11 -18.20 2.98
CA ASP A 93 0.31 -18.92 4.23
C ASP A 93 1.41 -20.00 4.12
N TYR A 94 1.41 -20.76 3.02
CA TYR A 94 2.43 -21.78 2.78
C TYR A 94 3.83 -21.15 2.72
N ILE A 95 3.99 -20.07 1.95
CA ILE A 95 5.31 -19.44 1.78
C ILE A 95 5.79 -18.84 3.11
N TYR A 96 4.93 -18.17 3.88
CA TYR A 96 5.32 -17.60 5.18
C TYR A 96 5.57 -18.66 6.26
N LYS A 97 4.85 -19.79 6.26
CA LYS A 97 5.08 -20.88 7.22
C LYS A 97 6.31 -21.71 6.90
N LYS A 98 6.58 -21.97 5.61
CA LYS A 98 7.61 -22.92 5.19
C LYS A 98 8.95 -22.27 4.92
N THR A 99 9.01 -20.95 4.74
CA THR A 99 10.25 -20.27 4.37
C THR A 99 10.57 -19.10 5.29
N ARG A 100 11.87 -18.84 5.48
CA ARG A 100 12.36 -17.57 6.06
C ARG A 100 12.36 -16.43 5.04
N ILE A 101 11.49 -16.51 4.04
CA ILE A 101 11.62 -15.83 2.75
C ILE A 101 10.29 -15.12 2.39
N GLY A 102 9.51 -14.73 3.40
CA GLY A 102 8.23 -14.04 3.21
C GLY A 102 8.34 -12.76 2.37
N THR A 103 9.48 -12.07 2.44
CA THR A 103 9.81 -10.89 1.61
C THR A 103 9.87 -11.18 0.11
N LEU A 104 9.98 -12.44 -0.33
CA LEU A 104 10.22 -12.76 -1.73
C LEU A 104 9.01 -13.11 -2.56
N ILE A 105 7.84 -13.32 -1.94
CA ILE A 105 6.60 -13.55 -2.70
C ILE A 105 6.36 -12.40 -3.68
N PHE A 106 6.77 -11.19 -3.30
CA PHE A 106 6.52 -9.97 -4.05
C PHE A 106 7.78 -9.41 -4.70
N TYR A 107 8.74 -10.26 -5.08
CA TYR A 107 9.90 -9.85 -5.88
C TYR A 107 9.56 -9.68 -7.37
N PHE A 108 8.55 -8.85 -7.61
CA PHE A 108 7.92 -8.63 -8.89
C PHE A 108 8.41 -7.35 -9.56
N THR A 109 8.42 -7.34 -10.90
CA THR A 109 8.58 -6.10 -11.67
C THR A 109 7.25 -5.35 -11.75
N PRO A 110 7.24 -4.07 -12.19
CA PRO A 110 5.99 -3.32 -12.36
C PRO A 110 4.96 -4.03 -13.27
N ALA A 111 5.43 -4.70 -14.33
CA ALA A 111 4.58 -5.47 -15.23
C ALA A 111 3.86 -6.64 -14.52
N HIS A 112 4.55 -7.34 -13.62
CA HIS A 112 3.98 -8.44 -12.83
C HIS A 112 2.92 -7.92 -11.84
N PHE A 113 3.18 -6.79 -11.15
CA PHE A 113 2.19 -6.17 -10.27
C PHE A 113 0.97 -5.64 -11.04
N SER A 114 1.18 -5.05 -12.21
CA SER A 114 0.09 -4.63 -13.09
C SER A 114 -0.75 -5.80 -13.58
N TYR A 115 -0.13 -6.94 -13.88
CA TYR A 115 -0.84 -8.16 -14.24
C TYR A 115 -1.65 -8.68 -13.05
N LEU A 116 -1.04 -8.79 -11.86
CA LEU A 116 -1.71 -9.21 -10.63
C LEU A 116 -2.96 -8.36 -10.37
N ALA A 117 -2.82 -7.04 -10.39
CA ALA A 117 -3.92 -6.11 -10.15
C ALA A 117 -5.07 -6.25 -11.16
N ARG A 118 -4.74 -6.39 -12.45
CA ARG A 118 -5.75 -6.62 -13.51
C ARG A 118 -6.55 -7.89 -13.27
N GLU A 119 -5.87 -8.99 -12.97
CA GLU A 119 -6.52 -10.28 -12.76
C GLU A 119 -7.34 -10.30 -11.45
N LEU A 120 -6.84 -9.68 -10.38
CA LEU A 120 -7.60 -9.52 -9.14
C LEU A 120 -8.90 -8.73 -9.35
N SER A 121 -8.82 -7.61 -10.07
CA SER A 121 -9.98 -6.75 -10.38
C SER A 121 -11.04 -7.52 -11.20
N ARG A 122 -10.61 -8.20 -12.29
CA ARG A 122 -11.52 -8.95 -13.18
C ARG A 122 -12.21 -10.12 -12.50
N THR A 123 -11.48 -10.84 -11.64
CA THR A 123 -11.99 -12.03 -10.95
C THR A 123 -12.70 -11.70 -9.65
N LYS A 124 -12.78 -10.43 -9.25
CA LYS A 124 -13.34 -9.96 -7.96
C LYS A 124 -12.66 -10.61 -6.75
N LYS A 125 -11.40 -11.02 -6.89
CA LYS A 125 -10.59 -11.67 -5.83
C LYS A 125 -9.77 -10.70 -4.98
N VAL A 126 -9.99 -9.39 -5.15
CA VAL A 126 -9.30 -8.34 -4.39
C VAL A 126 -9.47 -8.55 -2.88
N TYR A 127 -10.67 -8.90 -2.41
CA TYR A 127 -10.95 -9.13 -1.00
C TYR A 127 -10.11 -10.30 -0.44
N ASP A 128 -10.13 -11.46 -1.11
CA ASP A 128 -9.41 -12.65 -0.66
C ASP A 128 -7.90 -12.41 -0.62
N PHE A 129 -7.36 -11.73 -1.64
CA PHE A 129 -5.93 -11.40 -1.69
C PHE A 129 -5.51 -10.49 -0.54
N PHE A 130 -6.22 -9.37 -0.33
CA PHE A 130 -5.89 -8.44 0.75
C PHE A 130 -6.21 -8.99 2.14
N SER A 131 -7.20 -9.87 2.27
CA SER A 131 -7.50 -10.58 3.53
C SER A 131 -6.42 -11.62 3.85
N ALA A 132 -5.90 -12.33 2.84
CA ALA A 132 -4.78 -13.26 3.01
C ALA A 132 -3.49 -12.56 3.43
N LEU A 133 -3.23 -11.38 2.87
CA LEU A 133 -2.17 -10.49 3.34
C LEU A 133 -2.44 -10.04 4.79
N SER A 134 -3.64 -9.54 5.08
CA SER A 134 -3.97 -8.91 6.37
C SER A 134 -4.18 -9.90 7.52
N LYS A 135 -3.87 -11.19 7.34
CA LYS A 135 -3.77 -12.15 8.45
C LYS A 135 -2.62 -11.82 9.41
N ASP A 136 -1.58 -11.15 8.93
CA ASP A 136 -0.41 -10.77 9.72
C ASP A 136 0.22 -9.48 9.17
N LYS A 137 0.58 -8.56 10.06
CA LYS A 137 1.26 -7.29 9.75
C LYS A 137 2.49 -7.49 8.86
N TYR A 138 3.27 -8.56 9.05
CA TYR A 138 4.49 -8.79 8.27
C TYR A 138 4.20 -9.07 6.79
N ARG A 139 3.06 -9.70 6.48
CA ARG A 139 2.68 -10.06 5.11
C ARG A 139 2.31 -8.83 4.30
N VAL A 140 1.47 -7.97 4.88
CA VAL A 140 1.10 -6.67 4.29
C VAL A 140 2.31 -5.77 4.15
N HIS A 141 3.17 -5.71 5.18
CA HIS A 141 4.40 -4.92 5.16
C HIS A 141 5.34 -5.35 4.01
N HIS A 142 5.59 -6.64 3.83
CA HIS A 142 6.43 -7.12 2.72
C HIS A 142 5.79 -6.92 1.34
N PHE A 143 4.46 -6.99 1.24
CA PHE A 143 3.75 -6.64 0.00
C PHE A 143 4.01 -5.16 -0.38
N ALA A 144 3.88 -4.26 0.59
CA ALA A 144 4.18 -2.84 0.39
C ALA A 144 5.65 -2.60 0.00
N GLN A 145 6.60 -3.25 0.68
CA GLN A 145 8.02 -3.20 0.30
C GLN A 145 8.24 -3.71 -1.13
N GLY A 146 7.52 -4.75 -1.54
CA GLY A 146 7.56 -5.28 -2.90
C GLY A 146 7.15 -4.24 -3.94
N LEU A 147 6.08 -3.47 -3.67
CA LEU A 147 5.65 -2.37 -4.54
C LEU A 147 6.73 -1.30 -4.67
N VAL A 148 7.38 -0.95 -3.57
CA VAL A 148 8.36 0.14 -3.51
C VAL A 148 9.68 -0.23 -4.19
N ARG A 149 10.17 -1.44 -3.96
CA ARG A 149 11.50 -1.90 -4.45
C ARG A 149 11.68 -1.79 -5.97
N LYS A 150 10.60 -1.68 -6.73
CA LYS A 150 10.60 -1.56 -8.19
C LYS A 150 9.77 -0.40 -8.72
N ASN A 151 9.40 0.58 -7.88
CA ASN A 151 8.55 1.70 -8.25
C ASN A 151 7.23 1.25 -8.91
N ALA A 152 6.62 0.21 -8.34
CA ALA A 152 5.44 -0.47 -8.88
C ALA A 152 4.12 -0.03 -8.24
N ILE A 153 4.13 0.98 -7.35
CA ILE A 153 2.94 1.49 -6.66
C ILE A 153 1.85 1.87 -7.67
N GLU A 154 2.16 2.78 -8.60
CA GLU A 154 1.22 3.19 -9.66
C GLU A 154 0.81 1.99 -10.53
N SER A 155 1.75 1.11 -10.87
CA SER A 155 1.47 -0.06 -11.71
C SER A 155 0.49 -1.04 -11.08
N PHE A 156 0.49 -1.17 -9.75
CA PHE A 156 -0.43 -2.03 -9.01
C PHE A 156 -1.80 -1.39 -8.80
N PHE A 157 -1.85 -0.11 -8.42
CA PHE A 157 -3.12 0.54 -8.11
C PHE A 157 -3.88 1.01 -9.35
N LYS A 158 -3.18 1.25 -10.47
CA LYS A 158 -3.80 1.74 -11.71
C LYS A 158 -4.91 0.83 -12.25
N PRO A 159 -4.73 -0.49 -12.32
CA PRO A 159 -5.79 -1.38 -12.82
C PRO A 159 -6.97 -1.59 -11.88
N LEU A 160 -6.86 -1.20 -10.60
CA LEU A 160 -7.93 -1.40 -9.62
C LEU A 160 -8.98 -0.30 -9.77
N GLY A 161 -10.25 -0.68 -9.92
CA GLY A 161 -11.38 0.27 -9.99
C GLY A 161 -11.81 0.79 -8.62
N LEU A 162 -12.82 1.66 -8.59
CA LEU A 162 -13.30 2.27 -7.33
C LEU A 162 -13.80 1.25 -6.31
N LYS A 163 -14.55 0.23 -6.77
CA LYS A 163 -15.05 -0.84 -5.89
C LYS A 163 -13.91 -1.71 -5.36
N ASP A 164 -12.86 -1.90 -6.15
CA ASP A 164 -11.67 -2.61 -5.70
C ASP A 164 -10.97 -1.81 -4.61
N MET A 165 -10.81 -0.50 -4.77
CA MET A 165 -10.18 0.37 -3.76
C MET A 165 -10.94 0.41 -2.43
N GLU A 166 -12.27 0.40 -2.48
CA GLU A 166 -13.11 0.18 -1.29
C GLU A 166 -12.79 -1.18 -0.64
N THR A 167 -12.73 -2.24 -1.45
CA THR A 167 -12.46 -3.61 -0.98
C THR A 167 -11.08 -3.72 -0.35
N VAL A 168 -10.07 -3.09 -0.96
CA VAL A 168 -8.71 -2.98 -0.45
C VAL A 168 -8.70 -2.31 0.93
N ALA A 169 -9.36 -1.15 1.07
CA ALA A 169 -9.44 -0.43 2.34
C ALA A 169 -10.12 -1.26 3.45
N ARG A 170 -11.23 -1.92 3.13
CA ARG A 170 -11.95 -2.78 4.07
C ARG A 170 -11.13 -4.01 4.49
N ALA A 171 -10.48 -4.67 3.53
CA ALA A 171 -9.71 -5.88 3.78
C ALA A 171 -8.42 -5.61 4.57
N MET A 172 -7.76 -4.48 4.33
CA MET A 172 -6.58 -4.09 5.10
C MET A 172 -6.92 -3.74 6.55
N GLY A 173 -8.05 -3.06 6.80
CA GLY A 173 -8.53 -2.76 8.14
C GLY A 173 -7.45 -2.18 9.06
N HIS A 174 -7.23 -2.84 10.21
CA HIS A 174 -6.24 -2.43 11.21
C HIS A 174 -4.77 -2.59 10.75
N ASN A 175 -4.51 -3.34 9.67
CA ASN A 175 -3.17 -3.55 9.12
C ASN A 175 -2.75 -2.47 8.11
N ILE A 176 -3.56 -1.43 7.89
CA ILE A 176 -3.14 -0.29 7.07
C ILE A 176 -1.84 0.35 7.60
N GLY A 177 -1.62 0.35 8.93
CA GLY A 177 -0.37 0.84 9.51
C GLY A 177 0.85 0.05 9.04
N ALA A 178 0.74 -1.28 8.96
CA ALA A 178 1.81 -2.15 8.47
C ALA A 178 2.05 -1.96 6.96
N PHE A 179 1.00 -1.68 6.19
CA PHE A 179 1.12 -1.33 4.78
C PHE A 179 1.90 -0.02 4.61
N MET A 180 1.53 1.03 5.35
CA MET A 180 2.20 2.32 5.31
C MET A 180 3.65 2.22 5.77
N ASP A 181 3.91 1.53 6.87
CA ASP A 181 5.25 1.23 7.35
C ASP A 181 6.09 0.51 6.28
N GLY A 182 5.52 -0.49 5.60
CA GLY A 182 6.21 -1.18 4.50
C GLY A 182 6.44 -0.32 3.26
N LEU A 183 5.56 0.65 2.96
CA LEU A 183 5.77 1.60 1.87
C LEU A 183 6.96 2.52 2.14
N PHE A 184 7.06 3.01 3.38
CA PHE A 184 8.08 3.98 3.79
C PHE A 184 9.31 3.34 4.46
N TYR A 185 9.40 2.00 4.46
CA TYR A 185 10.60 1.25 4.84
C TYR A 185 11.68 1.35 3.76
N VAL A 186 12.13 2.57 3.50
CA VAL A 186 13.15 2.95 2.53
C VAL A 186 14.05 4.02 3.11
N LYS A 187 15.12 4.36 2.38
CA LYS A 187 15.95 5.51 2.72
C LYS A 187 15.12 6.79 2.64
N ASP A 188 15.44 7.77 3.48
CA ASP A 188 14.69 9.03 3.54
C ASP A 188 14.64 9.76 2.18
N SER A 189 15.70 9.63 1.37
CA SER A 189 15.76 10.18 0.00
C SER A 189 14.63 9.69 -0.90
N ASP A 190 14.13 8.48 -0.67
CA ASP A 190 13.16 7.83 -1.55
C ASP A 190 11.72 8.08 -1.07
N LYS A 191 11.52 8.43 0.21
CA LYS A 191 10.18 8.63 0.80
C LYS A 191 9.36 9.68 0.05
N VAL A 192 10.00 10.73 -0.45
CA VAL A 192 9.36 11.77 -1.27
C VAL A 192 8.72 11.15 -2.52
N GLN A 193 9.50 10.37 -3.28
CA GLN A 193 9.03 9.72 -4.50
C GLN A 193 7.91 8.72 -4.19
N ILE A 194 8.03 7.96 -3.09
CA ILE A 194 7.00 7.00 -2.67
C ILE A 194 5.69 7.70 -2.31
N ALA A 195 5.74 8.79 -1.54
CA ALA A 195 4.56 9.58 -1.20
C ALA A 195 3.88 10.15 -2.45
N GLN A 196 4.65 10.68 -3.41
CA GLN A 196 4.14 11.22 -4.67
C GLN A 196 3.51 10.13 -5.56
N SER A 197 4.21 9.01 -5.78
CA SER A 197 3.67 7.91 -6.58
C SER A 197 2.42 7.30 -5.95
N PHE A 198 2.37 7.22 -4.62
CA PHE A 198 1.18 6.75 -3.93
C PHE A 198 0.01 7.74 -4.04
N ALA A 199 0.24 9.04 -3.86
CA ALA A 199 -0.78 10.05 -4.07
C ALA A 199 -1.32 10.00 -5.51
N LYS A 200 -0.43 9.99 -6.51
CA LYS A 200 -0.78 9.92 -7.93
C LYS A 200 -1.58 8.68 -8.29
N ALA A 201 -1.24 7.53 -7.72
CA ALA A 201 -2.02 6.30 -7.90
C ALA A 201 -3.46 6.44 -7.39
N LEU A 202 -3.69 7.26 -6.35
CA LEU A 202 -5.00 7.51 -5.76
C LEU A 202 -5.76 8.66 -6.42
N THR A 203 -5.11 9.51 -7.21
CA THR A 203 -5.77 10.57 -8.00
C THR A 203 -6.39 10.07 -9.30
N GLU A 204 -6.11 8.84 -9.73
CA GLU A 204 -6.72 8.30 -10.94
C GLU A 204 -8.25 8.23 -10.79
N VAL A 205 -8.93 8.79 -11.80
CA VAL A 205 -10.39 8.93 -11.82
C VAL A 205 -11.05 7.80 -12.60
N GLU A 206 -12.23 7.40 -12.14
CA GLU A 206 -13.15 6.55 -12.87
C GLU A 206 -14.48 7.28 -13.01
N THR A 207 -14.99 7.36 -14.24
CA THR A 207 -16.27 7.99 -14.54
C THR A 207 -17.40 7.06 -14.11
N THR A 208 -18.13 7.46 -13.08
CA THR A 208 -19.24 6.67 -12.52
C THR A 208 -20.59 7.29 -12.85
N PRO A 209 -21.58 6.50 -13.29
CA PRO A 209 -22.95 6.99 -13.41
C PRO A 209 -23.51 7.24 -12.01
N TYR A 210 -24.16 8.38 -11.82
CA TYR A 210 -24.92 8.64 -10.60
C TYR A 210 -26.41 8.60 -10.89
N THR A 211 -27.14 7.90 -10.02
CA THR A 211 -28.57 7.70 -10.14
C THR A 211 -29.34 8.60 -9.18
N ARG A 212 -30.48 9.09 -9.63
CA ARG A 212 -31.47 9.79 -8.82
C ARG A 212 -32.81 9.10 -9.04
N TYR A 213 -33.43 8.62 -7.95
CA TYR A 213 -34.67 7.84 -8.00
C TYR A 213 -34.60 6.65 -8.98
N GLY A 214 -33.48 5.90 -8.94
CA GLY A 214 -33.27 4.73 -9.79
C GLY A 214 -32.92 5.01 -11.26
N LYS A 215 -32.91 6.28 -11.70
CA LYS A 215 -32.54 6.67 -13.08
C LYS A 215 -31.14 7.28 -13.12
N VAL A 216 -30.31 6.88 -14.09
CA VAL A 216 -29.02 7.52 -14.35
C VAL A 216 -29.28 8.94 -14.85
N VAL A 217 -28.83 9.94 -14.09
CA VAL A 217 -29.05 11.37 -14.38
C VAL A 217 -27.75 12.09 -14.79
N GLY A 218 -26.64 11.36 -14.83
CA GLY A 218 -25.37 11.84 -15.35
C GLY A 218 -24.22 10.94 -14.90
N SER A 219 -23.00 11.39 -15.18
CA SER A 219 -21.77 10.77 -14.71
C SER A 219 -20.95 11.76 -13.88
N ARG A 220 -20.09 11.23 -13.01
CA ARG A 220 -19.11 11.99 -12.23
C ARG A 220 -17.80 11.24 -12.20
N ASP A 221 -16.73 11.98 -12.38
CA ASP A 221 -15.38 11.46 -12.17
C ASP A 221 -15.13 11.39 -10.67
N ILE A 222 -14.83 10.18 -10.19
CA ILE A 222 -14.51 9.92 -8.80
C ILE A 222 -13.08 9.37 -8.77
N PRO A 223 -12.15 10.01 -8.04
CA PRO A 223 -10.81 9.47 -7.86
C PRO A 223 -10.80 8.34 -6.81
N LYS A 224 -9.83 7.43 -6.96
CA LYS A 224 -9.62 6.30 -6.06
C LYS A 224 -9.40 6.67 -4.60
N ILE A 225 -8.89 7.87 -4.31
CA ILE A 225 -8.71 8.37 -2.94
C ILE A 225 -10.04 8.39 -2.17
N TYR A 226 -11.17 8.67 -2.83
CA TYR A 226 -12.47 8.76 -2.17
C TYR A 226 -12.90 7.43 -1.52
N PRO A 227 -13.11 6.32 -2.27
CA PRO A 227 -13.46 5.04 -1.66
C PRO A 227 -12.33 4.51 -0.77
N PHE A 228 -11.07 4.79 -1.10
CA PHE A 228 -9.94 4.33 -0.28
C PHE A 228 -10.01 4.86 1.15
N VAL A 229 -10.27 6.16 1.36
CA VAL A 229 -10.33 6.73 2.73
C VAL A 229 -11.71 6.62 3.38
N GLN A 230 -12.78 6.60 2.60
CA GLN A 230 -14.16 6.47 3.12
C GLN A 230 -14.34 5.18 3.94
N TYR A 231 -13.70 4.10 3.48
CA TYR A 231 -13.85 2.77 4.06
C TYR A 231 -12.74 2.35 5.03
N MET A 232 -11.76 3.22 5.32
CA MET A 232 -10.77 2.96 6.37
C MET A 232 -11.36 2.97 7.79
N GLY A 233 -12.52 3.60 8.01
CA GLY A 233 -13.07 3.74 9.35
C GLY A 233 -12.17 4.63 10.23
N GLU A 234 -12.02 4.26 11.50
CA GLU A 234 -11.11 4.95 12.43
C GLU A 234 -9.62 4.75 12.07
N ASN A 235 -9.30 3.83 11.16
CA ASN A 235 -7.93 3.60 10.71
C ASN A 235 -7.37 4.77 9.89
N SER A 236 -8.19 5.76 9.51
CA SER A 236 -7.72 7.04 8.99
C SER A 236 -6.75 7.74 9.97
N ARG A 237 -6.91 7.50 11.28
CA ARG A 237 -5.96 7.92 12.33
C ARG A 237 -4.58 7.31 12.13
N VAL A 238 -4.53 5.99 11.92
CA VAL A 238 -3.28 5.25 11.73
C VAL A 238 -2.63 5.68 10.42
N PHE A 239 -3.42 5.78 9.36
CA PHE A 239 -2.97 6.25 8.06
C PHE A 239 -2.30 7.63 8.14
N ALA A 240 -2.96 8.60 8.79
CA ALA A 240 -2.40 9.95 8.98
C ALA A 240 -1.13 9.92 9.85
N ARG A 241 -1.15 9.16 10.95
CA ARG A 241 0.00 9.04 11.86
C ARG A 241 1.22 8.48 11.16
N GLU A 242 1.07 7.42 10.36
CA GLU A 242 2.20 6.82 9.64
C GLU A 242 2.73 7.76 8.54
N LEU A 243 1.89 8.56 7.88
CA LEU A 243 2.37 9.60 6.97
C LEU A 243 3.21 10.67 7.69
N VAL A 244 2.81 11.08 8.90
CA VAL A 244 3.58 12.04 9.70
C VAL A 244 4.89 11.45 10.19
N ASN A 245 4.87 10.23 10.75
CA ASN A 245 6.07 9.56 11.25
C ASN A 245 7.11 9.32 10.15
N ASN A 246 6.68 9.31 8.89
CA ASN A 246 7.54 9.16 7.71
C ASN A 246 7.80 10.47 6.96
N ASP A 247 7.49 11.62 7.57
CA ASP A 247 7.66 12.96 6.98
C ASP A 247 7.10 13.10 5.55
N SER A 248 6.00 12.38 5.30
CA SER A 248 5.42 12.18 3.98
C SER A 248 4.01 12.76 3.85
N LEU A 249 3.43 13.27 4.95
CA LEU A 249 2.07 13.80 4.94
C LEU A 249 1.92 14.97 3.98
N GLY A 250 2.80 15.97 4.08
CA GLY A 250 2.68 17.18 3.26
C GLY A 250 2.87 16.90 1.78
N ILE A 251 3.79 16.00 1.46
CA ILE A 251 4.09 15.55 0.10
C ILE A 251 2.91 14.76 -0.47
N PHE A 252 2.37 13.82 0.31
CA PHE A 252 1.20 13.04 -0.09
C PHE A 252 -0.01 13.95 -0.37
N LEU A 253 -0.31 14.87 0.54
CA LEU A 253 -1.43 15.81 0.39
C LEU A 253 -1.24 16.73 -0.82
N SER A 254 -0.03 17.30 -0.98
CA SER A 254 0.31 18.10 -2.17
C SER A 254 0.16 17.29 -3.46
N GLY A 255 0.57 16.03 -3.45
CA GLY A 255 0.44 15.11 -4.58
C GLY A 255 -1.01 14.79 -4.98
N LEU A 256 -1.99 14.96 -4.09
CA LEU A 256 -3.41 14.85 -4.45
C LEU A 256 -3.89 16.04 -5.30
N GLY A 257 -3.24 17.21 -5.17
CA GLY A 257 -3.58 18.41 -5.89
C GLY A 257 -5.07 18.76 -5.80
N LYS A 258 -5.73 18.92 -6.95
CA LYS A 258 -7.17 19.23 -7.05
C LYS A 258 -8.07 18.13 -6.48
N GLU A 259 -7.61 16.88 -6.43
CA GLU A 259 -8.38 15.75 -5.91
C GLU A 259 -8.44 15.72 -4.37
N ILE A 260 -7.76 16.63 -3.67
CA ILE A 260 -7.79 16.71 -2.21
C ILE A 260 -9.20 16.99 -1.65
N TYR A 261 -10.07 17.58 -2.45
CA TYR A 261 -11.50 17.68 -2.18
C TYR A 261 -12.10 16.31 -1.83
N TRP A 262 -11.71 15.26 -2.56
CA TRP A 262 -12.23 13.91 -2.37
C TRP A 262 -11.69 13.21 -1.14
N LEU A 263 -10.48 13.57 -0.68
CA LEU A 263 -9.98 13.17 0.63
C LEU A 263 -10.90 13.70 1.74
N GLY A 264 -11.18 15.01 1.73
CA GLY A 264 -12.08 15.63 2.69
C GLY A 264 -13.47 14.98 2.67
N ARG A 265 -14.04 14.82 1.47
CA ARG A 265 -15.35 14.18 1.27
C ARG A 265 -15.38 12.73 1.76
N GLY A 266 -14.34 11.95 1.48
CA GLY A 266 -14.24 10.55 1.89
C GLY A 266 -14.12 10.40 3.40
N LEU A 267 -13.33 11.26 4.05
CA LEU A 267 -13.20 11.26 5.51
C LEU A 267 -14.53 11.60 6.20
N GLY A 268 -15.22 12.65 5.75
CA GLY A 268 -16.51 13.08 6.31
C GLY A 268 -16.46 13.21 7.84
N LEU A 269 -17.35 12.50 8.53
CA LEU A 269 -17.41 12.47 10.02
C LEU A 269 -16.16 11.85 10.68
N LYS A 270 -15.34 11.09 9.95
CA LYS A 270 -14.11 10.44 10.44
C LYS A 270 -12.86 11.31 10.33
N SER A 271 -13.03 12.56 9.89
CA SER A 271 -11.97 13.58 9.85
C SER A 271 -11.33 13.85 11.22
N GLY A 272 -12.11 13.73 12.31
CA GLY A 272 -11.59 13.81 13.67
C GLY A 272 -10.54 12.74 13.98
N SER A 273 -10.74 11.50 13.51
CA SER A 273 -9.76 10.41 13.65
C SER A 273 -8.49 10.69 12.85
N PHE A 274 -8.62 11.22 11.62
CA PHE A 274 -7.46 11.64 10.82
C PHE A 274 -6.64 12.73 11.53
N ALA A 275 -7.30 13.76 12.06
CA ALA A 275 -6.65 14.83 12.83
C ALA A 275 -5.96 14.31 14.10
N GLN A 276 -6.62 13.41 14.86
CA GLN A 276 -6.00 12.74 16.01
C GLN A 276 -4.76 11.93 15.60
N GLY A 277 -4.71 11.40 14.38
CA GLY A 277 -3.55 10.67 13.87
C GLY A 277 -2.33 11.57 13.73
N ILE A 278 -2.54 12.79 13.22
CA ILE A 278 -1.49 13.81 13.09
C ILE A 278 -1.01 14.26 14.48
N LEU A 279 -1.95 14.54 15.39
CA LEU A 279 -1.63 15.01 16.74
C LEU A 279 -1.01 13.92 17.62
N GLY A 280 -1.40 12.66 17.43
CA GLY A 280 -0.88 11.50 18.15
C GLY A 280 0.40 10.93 17.57
N ALA A 281 0.98 11.52 16.53
CA ALA A 281 2.27 11.15 16.00
C ALA A 281 3.40 11.61 16.93
N LYS A 282 4.54 10.90 16.91
CA LYS A 282 5.70 11.24 17.75
C LYS A 282 6.21 12.67 17.48
N ASN A 283 6.13 13.08 16.22
CA ASN A 283 6.53 14.40 15.74
C ASN A 283 5.29 15.21 15.33
N SER A 284 4.30 15.34 16.21
CA SER A 284 3.04 16.05 15.94
C SER A 284 3.27 17.47 15.38
N ILE A 285 4.36 18.13 15.80
CA ILE A 285 4.86 19.42 15.31
C ILE A 285 5.16 19.37 13.81
N SER A 286 5.98 18.40 13.38
CA SER A 286 6.30 18.17 11.97
C SER A 286 5.04 17.84 11.19
N GLY A 287 4.16 17.02 11.77
CA GLY A 287 2.88 16.65 11.15
C GLY A 287 1.96 17.85 10.91
N LEU A 288 1.90 18.77 11.86
CA LEU A 288 1.13 20.02 11.76
C LEU A 288 1.68 20.93 10.65
N SER A 289 3.00 21.12 10.58
CA SER A 289 3.67 21.87 9.50
C SER A 289 3.49 21.21 8.13
N GLN A 290 3.54 19.87 8.07
CA GLN A 290 3.32 19.10 6.85
C GLN A 290 1.87 19.19 6.37
N LEU A 291 0.89 19.11 7.27
CA LEU A 291 -0.52 19.29 6.95
C LEU A 291 -0.75 20.66 6.33
N ALA A 292 -0.24 21.69 6.98
CA ALA A 292 -0.26 23.08 6.55
C ALA A 292 0.36 23.25 5.15
N PHE A 293 1.56 22.71 4.92
CA PHE A 293 2.23 22.73 3.63
C PHE A 293 1.42 22.02 2.54
N GLY A 294 0.94 20.80 2.82
CA GLY A 294 0.20 19.99 1.84
C GLY A 294 -1.18 20.52 1.50
N LEU A 295 -1.77 21.35 2.37
CA LEU A 295 -3.08 21.99 2.16
C LEU A 295 -2.99 23.42 1.63
N LYS A 296 -1.81 24.06 1.62
CA LYS A 296 -1.62 25.49 1.38
C LYS A 296 -2.45 26.03 0.21
N ASP A 297 -2.36 25.39 -0.95
CA ASP A 297 -2.99 25.86 -2.19
C ASP A 297 -4.42 25.32 -2.40
N HIS A 298 -4.88 24.41 -1.52
CA HIS A 298 -6.12 23.65 -1.72
C HIS A 298 -7.00 23.54 -0.47
N ILE A 299 -6.76 24.40 0.54
CA ILE A 299 -7.49 24.37 1.81
C ILE A 299 -9.00 24.55 1.61
N ASN A 300 -9.40 25.42 0.68
CA ASN A 300 -10.82 25.64 0.34
C ASN A 300 -11.45 24.40 -0.29
N SER A 301 -10.72 23.70 -1.16
CA SER A 301 -11.17 22.45 -1.78
C SER A 301 -11.36 21.36 -0.73
N PHE A 302 -10.39 21.20 0.18
CA PHE A 302 -10.47 20.23 1.26
C PHE A 302 -11.67 20.50 2.19
N ASN A 303 -11.85 21.76 2.62
CA ASN A 303 -12.98 22.19 3.45
C ASN A 303 -14.34 22.01 2.76
N SER A 304 -14.43 22.30 1.47
CA SER A 304 -15.65 22.10 0.67
C SER A 304 -16.02 20.62 0.59
N GLY A 305 -15.02 19.73 0.45
CA GLY A 305 -15.22 18.29 0.46
C GLY A 305 -15.84 17.78 1.75
N LEU A 306 -15.32 18.24 2.90
CA LEU A 306 -15.88 17.93 4.22
C LEU A 306 -17.31 18.45 4.38
N SER A 307 -17.55 19.71 3.98
CA SER A 307 -18.84 20.38 4.14
C SER A 307 -19.99 19.64 3.42
N LEU A 308 -19.77 19.21 2.18
CA LEU A 308 -20.81 18.56 1.37
C LEU A 308 -21.24 17.18 1.86
N MET A 309 -20.41 16.47 2.66
CA MET A 309 -20.83 15.20 3.26
C MET A 309 -21.73 15.41 4.50
N LEU A 310 -21.60 16.56 5.17
CA LEU A 310 -22.39 16.92 6.34
C LEU A 310 -23.78 17.47 5.98
N GLU A 311 -24.01 17.85 4.72
CA GLU A 311 -25.27 18.37 4.20
C GLU A 311 -26.30 17.26 3.82
N LYS A 312 -26.05 15.98 4.14
CA LYS A 312 -27.07 14.94 3.97
C LYS A 312 -28.27 15.17 4.91
N PRO A 313 -29.52 15.09 4.42
CA PRO A 313 -30.72 15.36 5.20
C PRO A 313 -30.86 14.31 6.30
N GLY A 314 -30.77 14.75 7.56
CA GLY A 314 -30.84 13.88 8.74
C GLY A 314 -30.10 14.43 9.96
N LEU A 315 -29.17 15.38 9.78
CA LEU A 315 -28.62 16.19 10.87
C LEU A 315 -28.98 17.65 10.62
N THR A 316 -29.82 18.21 11.49
CA THR A 316 -30.24 19.62 11.50
C THR A 316 -29.08 20.57 11.20
N THR A 317 -29.19 21.20 10.03
CA THR A 317 -28.12 21.55 9.08
C THR A 317 -27.39 22.87 9.33
N LEU A 318 -27.60 23.53 10.48
CA LEU A 318 -26.83 24.74 10.84
C LEU A 318 -25.97 24.53 12.10
N ASN A 319 -26.52 23.88 13.13
CA ASN A 319 -25.81 23.73 14.40
C ASN A 319 -24.68 22.70 14.32
N ALA A 320 -24.84 21.56 13.64
CA ALA A 320 -23.76 20.56 13.52
C ALA A 320 -22.62 21.03 12.58
N ARG A 321 -22.95 21.78 11.52
CA ARG A 321 -21.98 22.42 10.62
C ARG A 321 -21.16 23.48 11.34
N LYS A 322 -21.82 24.36 12.11
CA LYS A 322 -21.16 25.36 12.95
C LYS A 322 -20.37 24.70 14.08
N LEU A 323 -20.90 23.67 14.75
CA LEU A 323 -20.17 22.94 15.81
C LEU A 323 -18.98 22.14 15.27
N PHE A 324 -19.03 21.59 14.05
CA PHE A 324 -17.92 20.85 13.45
C PHE A 324 -16.89 21.79 12.85
N MET A 325 -17.25 22.87 12.17
CA MET A 325 -16.28 23.87 11.72
C MET A 325 -15.71 24.62 12.93
N ASP A 326 -16.50 25.00 13.93
CA ASP A 326 -15.98 25.55 15.18
C ASP A 326 -15.16 24.48 15.93
N ARG A 327 -15.51 23.20 16.01
CA ARG A 327 -14.63 22.22 16.68
C ARG A 327 -13.41 21.85 15.87
N PHE A 328 -13.52 21.61 14.57
CA PHE A 328 -12.39 21.22 13.72
C PHE A 328 -11.47 22.41 13.47
N THR A 329 -12.01 23.57 13.11
CA THR A 329 -11.25 24.82 12.99
C THR A 329 -10.86 25.33 14.37
N THR A 330 -11.72 25.57 15.36
CA THR A 330 -11.25 26.04 16.69
C THR A 330 -10.41 25.03 17.47
N GLN A 331 -10.54 23.70 17.29
CA GLN A 331 -9.57 22.75 17.87
C GLN A 331 -8.27 22.71 17.06
N LEU A 332 -8.27 22.50 15.73
CA LEU A 332 -7.00 22.57 14.99
C LEU A 332 -6.38 23.95 15.14
N THR A 333 -7.05 25.04 14.76
CA THR A 333 -6.58 26.42 14.89
C THR A 333 -6.25 26.81 16.33
N GLY A 334 -7.07 26.44 17.33
CA GLY A 334 -6.81 26.78 18.74
C GLY A 334 -5.66 25.98 19.35
N TYR A 335 -5.50 24.69 19.01
CA TYR A 335 -4.34 23.89 19.41
C TYR A 335 -3.08 24.34 18.64
N PHE A 336 -3.17 24.60 17.34
CA PHE A 336 -2.07 25.09 16.50
C PHE A 336 -1.60 26.47 16.96
N LYS A 337 -2.54 27.38 17.28
CA LYS A 337 -2.24 28.72 17.82
C LYS A 337 -1.60 28.66 19.20
N LYS A 338 -2.21 27.96 20.18
CA LYS A 338 -1.61 27.79 21.52
C LYS A 338 -0.26 27.08 21.49
N TYR A 339 -0.08 26.15 20.56
CA TYR A 339 1.16 25.41 20.37
C TYR A 339 2.28 26.31 19.79
N LEU A 340 1.99 27.09 18.75
CA LEU A 340 2.95 28.02 18.14
C LEU A 340 3.29 29.21 19.07
N GLU A 341 2.32 29.70 19.85
CA GLU A 341 2.52 30.70 20.91
C GLU A 341 3.46 30.19 22.02
N LYS A 342 3.36 28.91 22.42
CA LYS A 342 4.29 28.27 23.38
C LYS A 342 5.72 28.11 22.85
N GLN A 343 5.93 28.18 21.54
CA GLN A 343 7.25 28.10 20.90
C GLN A 343 7.84 29.47 20.59
N GLY A 344 7.20 30.56 21.05
CA GLY A 344 7.67 31.93 20.84
C GLY A 344 7.46 32.47 19.42
N ILE A 345 6.66 31.79 18.60
CA ILE A 345 6.32 32.27 17.24
C ILE A 345 5.25 33.36 17.36
N ASP A 346 5.47 34.49 16.71
CA ASP A 346 4.59 35.65 16.79
C ASP A 346 3.15 35.30 16.34
N SER A 347 2.19 35.61 17.21
CA SER A 347 0.74 35.46 17.00
C SER A 347 0.21 36.07 15.69
N ARG A 348 0.90 37.07 15.12
CA ARG A 348 0.59 37.70 13.83
C ARG A 348 0.97 36.83 12.64
N VAL A 349 2.09 36.10 12.71
CA VAL A 349 2.51 35.13 11.69
C VAL A 349 1.56 33.94 11.69
N ILE A 350 1.21 33.47 12.88
CA ILE A 350 0.23 32.40 13.12
C ILE A 350 -1.15 32.79 12.56
N SER A 351 -1.59 34.01 12.83
CA SER A 351 -2.89 34.52 12.35
C SER A 351 -2.92 34.65 10.83
N ARG A 352 -1.86 35.15 10.19
CA ARG A 352 -1.74 35.21 8.71
C ARG A 352 -1.79 33.83 8.06
N PHE A 353 -1.07 32.86 8.65
CA PHE A 353 -1.03 31.48 8.20
C PHE A 353 -2.42 30.79 8.28
N ILE A 354 -3.17 31.10 9.33
CA ILE A 354 -4.52 30.56 9.57
C ILE A 354 -5.59 31.30 8.76
N SER A 355 -5.44 32.61 8.55
CA SER A 355 -6.39 33.42 7.79
C SER A 355 -6.21 33.35 6.28
N GLY A 356 -5.10 32.78 5.80
CA GLY A 356 -4.81 32.64 4.37
C GLY A 356 -4.50 33.97 3.66
N TYR A 357 -4.02 34.98 4.40
CA TYR A 357 -3.67 36.32 3.89
C TYR A 357 -2.20 36.66 4.14
#